data_AF-A0A953LAC9-F1
#
_entry.id   AF-A0A953LAC9-F1
#
_cell.length_a   1.000
_cell.length_b   1.000
_cell.length_c   1.000
_cell.angle_alpha   90.00
_cell.angle_beta   90.00
_cell.angle_gamma   90.00
#
_symmetry.space_group_name_H-M   'P 1'
#
loop_
_entity.id
_entity.type
_entity.pdbx_description
1 polymer ?
#
loop_
_entity_poly.entity_id
_entity_poly.type
_entity_poly.pdbx_seq_one_letter_code
_entity_poly.pdbx_strand_id
1 'polypeptide(L)' 'MRYPVEIMLDLLAVGMTIEEILEDYPDLEKEDLQACILLANEAIRVKSIHNVIL' A
#
# COMPACT_ATOMS: atom_id res chain seq x y z
N MET A 1 -15.61 4.01 -4.86
CA MET A 1 -15.53 4.29 -3.40
C MET A 1 -14.17 4.91 -3.07
N ARG A 2 -13.92 5.38 -1.84
CA ARG A 2 -12.56 5.76 -1.39
C ARG A 2 -12.10 4.78 -0.34
N TYR A 3 -11.13 3.94 -0.67
CA TYR A 3 -10.49 3.05 0.28
C TYR A 3 -9.22 3.71 0.84
N PRO A 4 -8.99 3.66 2.16
CA PRO A 4 -7.72 4.08 2.73
C PRO A 4 -6.57 3.23 2.21
N VAL A 5 -5.46 3.88 1.84
CA VAL A 5 -4.22 3.21 1.40
C VAL A 5 -3.71 2.25 2.47
N GLU A 6 -3.86 2.60 3.75
CA GLU A 6 -3.45 1.78 4.89
C GLU A 6 -4.10 0.40 4.88
N ILE A 7 -5.40 0.32 4.60
CA ILE A 7 -6.13 -0.96 4.55
C ILE A 7 -5.58 -1.85 3.44
N MET A 8 -5.28 -1.28 2.27
CA MET A 8 -4.73 -2.05 1.16
C MET A 8 -3.35 -2.62 1.49
N LEU A 9 -2.52 -1.85 2.18
CA LEU A 9 -1.20 -2.30 2.63
C LEU A 9 -1.30 -3.36 3.74
N ASP A 10 -2.26 -3.25 4.64
CA ASP A 10 -2.51 -4.25 5.69
C ASP A 10 -2.93 -5.59 5.10
N LEU A 11 -3.83 -5.59 4.11
CA LEU A 11 -4.27 -6.81 3.41
C LEU A 11 -3.10 -7.50 2.69
N LEU A 12 -2.27 -6.73 2.00
CA LEU A 12 -1.05 -7.24 1.38
C LEU A 12 -0.06 -7.76 2.43
N ALA A 13 0.04 -7.11 3.60
CA ALA A 13 0.96 -7.50 4.67
C ALA A 13 0.56 -8.82 5.36
N VAL A 14 -0.74 -9.13 5.46
CA VAL A 14 -1.21 -10.42 5.99
C VAL A 14 -1.08 -11.56 4.96
N GLY A 15 -0.59 -11.26 3.75
CA GLY A 15 -0.28 -12.25 2.71
C GLY A 15 -1.39 -12.46 1.70
N MET A 16 -2.41 -11.60 1.67
CA MET A 16 -3.46 -11.65 0.65
C MET A 16 -2.86 -11.26 -0.71
N THR A 17 -3.24 -11.99 -1.75
CA THR A 17 -2.81 -11.72 -3.13
C THR A 17 -3.59 -10.56 -3.73
N ILE A 18 -3.03 -9.94 -4.77
CA ILE A 18 -3.69 -8.85 -5.49
C ILE A 18 -5.01 -9.35 -6.08
N GLU A 19 -5.04 -10.58 -6.59
CA GLU A 19 -6.21 -11.20 -7.19
C GLU A 19 -7.34 -11.38 -6.17
N GLU A 20 -7.04 -11.88 -4.96
CA GLU A 20 -8.01 -12.01 -3.86
C GLU A 20 -8.56 -10.64 -3.43
N ILE A 21 -7.71 -9.61 -3.34
CA ILE A 21 -8.15 -8.25 -3.02
C ILE A 21 -9.09 -7.71 -4.11
N LEU A 22 -8.82 -7.97 -5.39
CA LEU A 22 -9.68 -7.51 -6.48
C LEU A 22 -11.02 -8.26 -6.54
N GLU A 23 -11.08 -9.51 -6.08
CA GLU A 23 -12.33 -10.25 -5.93
C GLU A 23 -13.22 -9.65 -4.81
N ASP A 24 -12.62 -9.33 -3.66
CA ASP A 24 -13.33 -8.73 -2.53
C ASP A 24 -13.70 -7.25 -2.77
N TYR A 25 -12.91 -6.57 -3.61
CA TYR A 25 -13.08 -5.15 -3.95
C TYR A 25 -13.13 -4.95 -5.47
N PRO A 26 -14.24 -5.28 -6.14
CA PRO A 26 -14.36 -5.23 -7.61
C PRO A 26 -14.32 -3.81 -8.20
N ASP A 27 -14.41 -2.78 -7.35
CA ASP A 27 -14.25 -1.37 -7.73
C ASP A 27 -12.77 -0.94 -7.83
N LEU A 28 -11.84 -1.78 -7.39
CA LEU A 28 -10.40 -1.50 -7.43
C LEU A 28 -9.79 -2.04 -8.72
N GLU A 29 -8.80 -1.33 -9.23
CA GLU A 29 -7.93 -1.82 -10.30
C GLU A 29 -6.57 -2.21 -9.72
N LYS A 30 -5.83 -3.04 -10.48
CA LYS A 30 -4.48 -3.47 -10.09
C LYS A 30 -3.54 -2.27 -9.93
N GLU A 31 -3.73 -1.27 -10.77
CA GLU A 31 -3.02 -0.01 -10.82
C GLU A 31 -3.20 0.79 -9.52
N ASP A 32 -4.39 0.72 -8.88
CA ASP A 32 -4.66 1.37 -7.60
C ASP A 32 -3.81 0.75 -6.47
N LEU A 33 -3.72 -0.58 -6.44
CA LEU A 33 -2.90 -1.32 -5.49
C LEU A 33 -1.40 -1.02 -5.69
N GLN A 34 -0.95 -0.95 -6.95
CA GLN A 34 0.43 -0.57 -7.26
C GLN A 34 0.73 0.87 -6.82
N ALA A 35 -0.19 1.81 -7.03
CA ALA A 35 -0.06 3.19 -6.58
C ALA A 35 0.02 3.27 -5.04
N CYS A 36 -0.75 2.45 -4.32
CA CYS A 36 -0.68 2.34 -2.85
C CYS A 36 0.71 1.90 -2.38
N ILE A 37 1.28 0.86 -3.01
CA ILE A 37 2.62 0.36 -2.69
C ILE A 37 3.69 1.41 -3.02
N LEU A 38 3.57 2.09 -4.16
CA LEU A 38 4.50 3.15 -4.56
C LEU A 38 4.46 4.32 -3.56
N LEU A 39 3.28 4.76 -3.16
CA LEU A 39 3.10 5.79 -2.16
C LEU A 39 3.73 5.40 -0.81
N ALA A 40 3.54 4.15 -0.39
CA ALA A 40 4.16 3.62 0.83
C ALA A 40 5.70 3.65 0.74
N ASN A 41 6.26 3.24 -0.41
CA ASN A 41 7.70 3.27 -0.67
C ASN A 41 8.24 4.72 -0.64
N GLU A 42 7.57 5.65 -1.31
CA GLU A 42 7.94 7.06 -1.30
C GLU A 42 7.88 7.67 0.11
N ALA A 43 6.83 7.35 0.88
CA ALA A 43 6.69 7.81 2.26
C ALA A 43 7.83 7.31 3.16
N ILE A 44 8.30 6.08 2.97
CA ILE A 44 9.46 5.53 3.69
C ILE A 44 10.75 6.20 3.22
N ARG A 45 10.94 6.39 1.91
CA ARG A 45 12.14 7.04 1.34
C ARG A 45 12.31 8.47 1.87
N VAL A 46 11.23 9.25 1.96
CA VAL A 46 11.26 10.62 2.50
C VAL A 46 11.60 10.64 3.99
N LYS A 47 11.16 9.64 4.75
CA LYS A 47 11.49 9.49 6.19
C LYS A 47 12.90 8.97 6.46
N SER A 48 13.63 8.49 5.44
CA SER A 48 15.00 8.02 5.60
C SER A 48 16.02 9.15 5.87
N ILE A 49 15.60 10.41 5.87
CA ILE A 49 16.41 11.55 6.28
C ILE A 49 15.99 11.93 7.71
N HIS A 50 16.58 11.30 8.72
CA HIS A 50 16.86 11.78 10.10
C HIS A 50 16.85 10.61 11.10
N ASN A 51 18.04 10.07 11.40
CA ASN A 51 18.59 9.94 12.75
C ASN A 51 19.89 9.13 12.70
N VAL A 52 21.00 9.80 12.36
CA VAL A 52 22.34 9.39 12.77
C VAL A 52 22.92 10.53 13.58
N ILE A 53 22.45 10.70 14.82
CA ILE A 53 23.24 11.29 15.91
C ILE A 53 22.79 10.60 17.20
N LEU A 54 23.64 9.72 17.72
CA LEU A 54 23.99 9.59 19.14
C LEU A 54 25.46 9.15 19.21
#